data_AF-A0A2X1JZ98-F1
#
_entry.id   AF-A0A2X1JZ98-F1
#
_cell.length_a   1.000
_cell.length_b   1.000
_cell.length_c   1.000
_cell.angle_alpha   90.00
_cell.angle_beta   90.00
_cell.angle_gamma   90.00
#
_symmetry.space_group_name_H-M   'P 1'
#
loop_
_entity.id
_entity.type
_entity.pdbx_description
1 polymer ?
#
loop_
_entity_poly.entity_id
_entity_poly.type
_entity_poly.pdbx_seq_one_letter_code
_entity_poly.pdbx_strand_id
1 'polypeptide(L)'
;MAFNKAESGSAVLVDVNTGEVLAMANSPSYNPNNLSGTPKEAMRNRTITDVFEPGSTVKPMVVMTALQRGVVRENSVLNTIPYRINGHEIKDVARYSELTLTGVLQKSSNVGVFQAGVSDAVLSVSRYLLTFWTGKSDQFGGWSENAVAYILKNNGGLT
;
A
#
# COMPACT_ATOMS: atom_id res chain seq x y z
N MET A 1 16.73 12.13 -22.55
CA MET A 1 17.07 11.30 -21.37
C MET A 1 16.22 10.04 -21.42
N ALA A 2 16.83 8.87 -21.57
CA ALA A 2 16.14 7.59 -21.38
C ALA A 2 16.78 6.89 -20.19
N PHE A 3 16.37 7.29 -18.98
CA PHE A 3 16.71 6.57 -17.76
C PHE A 3 15.51 5.69 -17.41
N ASN A 4 15.74 4.37 -17.46
CA ASN A 4 14.77 3.28 -17.25
C ASN A 4 13.74 3.16 -18.38
N LYS A 5 13.79 2.09 -19.19
CA LYS A 5 12.85 1.81 -20.28
C LYS A 5 11.47 1.37 -19.76
N ALA A 6 10.86 2.18 -18.89
CA ALA A 6 9.56 1.92 -18.30
C ALA A 6 8.44 2.10 -19.34
N GLU A 7 7.39 1.29 -19.23
CA GLU A 7 6.22 1.35 -20.11
C GLU A 7 5.38 2.63 -19.89
N SER A 8 5.19 3.01 -18.62
CA SER A 8 4.51 4.23 -18.22
C SER A 8 4.94 4.68 -16.82
N GLY A 9 4.56 5.91 -16.44
CA GLY A 9 4.77 6.46 -15.11
C GLY A 9 3.71 7.50 -14.76
N SER A 10 3.38 7.61 -13.49
CA SER A 10 2.33 8.48 -12.97
C SER A 10 2.81 9.20 -11.72
N ALA A 11 2.39 10.45 -11.54
CA ALA A 11 2.71 11.25 -10.36
C ALA A 11 1.49 12.09 -9.93
N VAL A 12 1.26 12.16 -8.62
CA VAL A 12 0.24 13.01 -7.99
C VAL A 12 0.88 13.78 -6.85
N LEU A 13 0.63 15.09 -6.79
CA LEU A 13 1.04 15.98 -5.72
C LEU A 13 -0.19 16.56 -5.05
N VAL A 14 -0.25 16.47 -3.73
CA VAL A 14 -1.40 16.89 -2.92
C VAL A 14 -0.93 17.80 -1.80
N ASP A 15 -1.68 18.86 -1.53
CA ASP A 15 -1.50 19.68 -0.32
C ASP A 15 -2.03 18.93 0.90
N VAL A 16 -1.18 18.72 1.92
CA VAL A 16 -1.51 17.88 3.08
C VAL A 16 -2.54 18.50 4.03
N ASN A 17 -2.74 19.81 4.00
CA ASN A 17 -3.64 20.51 4.91
C ASN A 17 -5.05 20.64 4.32
N THR A 18 -5.13 20.82 3.01
CA THR A 18 -6.37 21.10 2.28
C THR A 18 -6.89 19.89 1.50
N GLY A 19 -6.01 18.93 1.16
CA GLY A 19 -6.32 17.82 0.27
C GLY A 19 -6.39 18.20 -1.22
N GLU A 20 -6.03 19.43 -1.59
CA GLU A 20 -6.06 19.89 -2.97
C GLU A 20 -5.00 19.18 -3.83
N VAL A 21 -5.37 18.78 -5.05
CA VAL A 21 -4.42 18.24 -6.03
C VAL A 21 -3.68 19.41 -6.68
N LEU A 22 -2.41 19.57 -6.32
CA LEU A 22 -1.55 20.63 -6.87
C LEU A 22 -1.01 20.26 -8.25
N ALA A 23 -0.77 18.98 -8.50
CA ALA A 23 -0.33 18.48 -9.81
C ALA A 23 -0.70 17.01 -10.00
N MET A 24 -0.97 16.65 -11.26
CA MET A 24 -1.26 15.28 -11.69
C MET A 24 -0.69 15.08 -13.09
N ALA A 25 0.18 14.08 -13.26
CA ALA A 25 0.87 13.84 -14.53
C ALA A 25 0.99 12.35 -14.84
N ASN A 26 0.94 12.02 -16.12
CA ASN A 26 1.14 10.67 -16.65
C ASN A 26 2.12 10.74 -17.83
N SER A 27 2.91 9.69 -18.00
CA SER A 27 3.77 9.47 -19.17
C SER A 27 3.63 8.01 -19.62
N PRO A 28 3.56 7.70 -20.92
CA PRO A 28 3.47 8.64 -22.04
C PRO A 28 2.19 9.48 -22.01
N SER A 29 2.27 10.71 -22.56
CA SER A 29 1.17 11.67 -22.66
C SER A 29 0.86 11.98 -24.13
N TYR A 30 -0.10 12.88 -24.38
CA TYR A 30 -0.52 13.29 -25.71
C TYR A 30 -0.71 14.80 -25.80
N ASN A 31 -0.73 15.35 -27.03
CA ASN A 31 -1.07 16.75 -27.25
C ASN A 31 -2.60 16.89 -27.38
N PRO A 32 -3.29 17.51 -26.41
CA PRO A 32 -4.75 17.62 -26.46
C PRO A 32 -5.24 18.51 -27.62
N ASN A 33 -4.39 19.41 -28.14
CA ASN A 33 -4.73 20.27 -29.28
C ASN A 33 -4.63 19.56 -30.64
N ASN A 34 -4.02 18.35 -30.69
CA ASN A 34 -3.94 17.55 -31.90
C ASN A 34 -3.95 16.06 -31.57
N LEU A 35 -5.11 15.43 -31.75
CA LEU A 35 -5.33 14.02 -31.44
C LEU A 35 -4.94 13.07 -32.59
N SER A 36 -4.56 13.60 -33.76
CA SER A 36 -4.24 12.77 -34.93
C SER A 36 -3.06 11.86 -34.63
N GLY A 37 -3.24 10.54 -34.83
CA GLY A 37 -2.21 9.53 -34.56
C GLY A 37 -1.93 9.26 -33.07
N THR A 38 -2.74 9.80 -32.14
CA THR A 38 -2.56 9.53 -30.70
C THR A 38 -3.07 8.14 -30.34
N PRO A 39 -2.25 7.25 -29.74
CA PRO A 39 -2.70 5.95 -29.27
C PRO A 39 -3.59 6.09 -28.02
N LYS A 40 -4.66 5.28 -27.93
CA LYS A 40 -5.61 5.31 -26.80
C LYS A 40 -4.92 5.15 -25.43
N GLU A 41 -3.86 4.36 -25.36
CA GLU A 41 -3.08 4.13 -24.13
C GLU A 41 -2.38 5.39 -23.59
N ALA A 42 -2.05 6.35 -24.45
CA ALA A 42 -1.46 7.63 -24.05
C ALA A 42 -2.53 8.61 -23.55
N MET A 43 -3.80 8.40 -23.88
CA MET A 43 -4.94 9.23 -23.43
C MET A 43 -5.47 8.83 -22.06
N ARG A 44 -5.02 7.69 -21.53
CA ARG A 44 -5.46 7.15 -20.24
C ARG A 44 -4.87 7.97 -19.09
N ASN A 45 -5.73 8.53 -18.23
CA ASN A 45 -5.28 9.18 -16.99
C ASN A 45 -4.99 8.11 -15.93
N ARG A 46 -3.77 7.56 -15.97
CA ARG A 46 -3.39 6.40 -15.16
C ARG A 46 -3.45 6.65 -13.66
N THR A 47 -3.28 7.89 -13.19
CA THR A 47 -3.39 8.24 -11.76
C THR A 47 -4.77 7.95 -11.16
N ILE A 48 -5.84 7.90 -11.98
CA ILE A 48 -7.21 7.63 -11.52
C ILE A 48 -7.79 6.33 -12.07
N THR A 49 -7.28 5.82 -13.19
CA THR A 49 -7.83 4.62 -13.84
C THR A 49 -7.07 3.33 -13.56
N ASP A 50 -5.84 3.41 -13.07
CA ASP A 50 -4.98 2.24 -12.89
C ASP A 50 -4.99 1.85 -11.42
N VAL A 51 -5.27 0.58 -11.17
CA VAL A 51 -5.21 -0.02 -9.84
C VAL A 51 -3.97 -0.91 -9.79
N PHE A 52 -3.14 -0.72 -8.78
CA PHE A 52 -1.97 -1.55 -8.51
C PHE A 52 -1.91 -1.89 -7.02
N GLU A 53 -1.22 -2.98 -6.68
CA GLU A 53 -1.05 -3.33 -5.27
C GLU A 53 -0.22 -2.23 -4.58
N PRO A 54 -0.68 -1.64 -3.47
CA PRO A 54 0.03 -0.54 -2.81
C PRO A 54 1.37 -1.00 -2.18
N GLY A 55 1.58 -2.31 -2.05
CA GLY A 55 2.83 -2.90 -1.60
C GLY A 55 3.27 -2.34 -0.24
N SER A 56 4.56 -2.02 -0.10
CA SER A 56 5.11 -1.53 1.17
C SER A 56 4.58 -0.16 1.63
N THR A 57 3.85 0.58 0.77
CA THR A 57 3.29 1.89 1.15
C THR A 57 2.20 1.79 2.21
N VAL A 58 1.61 0.59 2.42
CA VAL A 58 0.58 0.39 3.46
C VAL A 58 1.15 0.12 4.86
N LYS A 59 2.42 -0.25 4.98
CA LYS A 59 3.03 -0.69 6.24
C LYS A 59 2.95 0.35 7.37
N PRO A 60 3.14 1.66 7.14
CA PRO A 60 2.96 2.67 8.18
C PRO A 60 1.56 2.63 8.80
N MET A 61 0.50 2.37 8.02
CA MET A 61 -0.87 2.29 8.53
C MET A 61 -1.08 1.03 9.40
N VAL A 62 -0.43 -0.08 9.07
CA VAL A 62 -0.46 -1.28 9.92
C VAL A 62 0.20 -0.99 11.27
N VAL A 63 1.38 -0.38 11.25
CA VAL A 63 2.10 0.00 12.49
C VAL A 63 1.30 1.01 13.31
N MET A 64 0.70 2.02 12.68
CA MET A 64 -0.16 3.00 13.34
C MET A 64 -1.36 2.32 14.02
N THR A 65 -2.02 1.39 13.32
CA THR A 65 -3.16 0.65 13.87
C THR A 65 -2.75 -0.23 15.05
N ALA A 66 -1.59 -0.89 14.96
CA ALA A 66 -1.05 -1.72 16.03
C ALA A 66 -0.69 -0.90 17.27
N LEU A 67 -0.11 0.30 17.09
CA LEU A 67 0.15 1.26 18.16
C LEU A 67 -1.15 1.77 18.80
N GLN A 68 -2.12 2.19 17.98
CA GLN A 68 -3.41 2.72 18.45
C GLN A 68 -4.19 1.68 19.28
N ARG A 69 -4.06 0.40 18.94
CA ARG A 69 -4.68 -0.71 19.67
C ARG A 69 -3.84 -1.23 20.83
N GLY A 70 -2.63 -0.70 21.04
CA GLY A 70 -1.71 -1.15 22.07
C GLY A 70 -1.16 -2.57 21.86
N VAL A 71 -1.28 -3.14 20.64
CA VAL A 71 -0.68 -4.43 20.27
C VAL A 71 0.85 -4.34 20.35
N VAL A 72 1.38 -3.18 19.97
CA VAL A 72 2.80 -2.83 20.10
C VAL A 72 2.91 -1.49 20.83
N ARG A 73 4.08 -1.23 21.42
CA ARG A 73 4.47 0.06 22.01
C ARG A 73 5.62 0.66 21.21
N GLU A 74 5.86 1.95 21.35
CA GLU A 74 6.94 2.66 20.64
C GLU A 74 8.32 2.01 20.83
N ASN A 75 8.58 1.45 22.01
CA ASN A 75 9.82 0.76 22.37
C ASN A 75 9.77 -0.77 22.15
N SER A 76 8.73 -1.29 21.50
CA SER A 76 8.65 -2.72 21.18
C SER A 76 9.76 -3.14 20.23
N VAL A 77 10.39 -4.26 20.56
CA VAL A 77 11.32 -4.99 19.71
C VAL A 77 10.61 -6.25 19.24
N LEU A 78 10.50 -6.41 17.92
CA LEU A 78 9.82 -7.52 17.28
C LEU A 78 10.84 -8.54 16.78
N ASN A 79 10.56 -9.82 16.99
CA ASN A 79 11.28 -10.89 16.32
C ASN A 79 10.93 -10.87 14.82
N THR A 80 11.95 -10.75 13.98
CA THR A 80 11.82 -10.65 12.51
C THR A 80 12.50 -11.80 11.78
N ILE A 81 12.75 -12.90 12.48
CA ILE A 81 13.22 -14.14 11.86
C ILE A 81 12.12 -14.67 10.92
N PRO A 82 12.44 -15.05 9.67
CA PRO A 82 11.47 -15.63 8.75
C PRO A 82 10.74 -16.83 9.32
N TYR A 83 9.44 -16.93 9.06
CA TYR A 83 8.60 -18.04 9.49
C TYR A 83 7.56 -18.39 8.43
N ARG A 84 6.88 -19.52 8.60
CA ARG A 84 5.87 -20.01 7.66
C ARG A 84 4.47 -19.96 8.27
N ILE A 85 3.50 -19.52 7.48
CA ILE A 85 2.07 -19.65 7.77
C ILE A 85 1.45 -20.41 6.60
N ASN A 86 0.75 -21.50 6.88
CA ASN A 86 0.04 -22.29 5.88
C ASN A 86 0.90 -22.64 4.65
N GLY A 87 2.18 -22.95 4.86
CA GLY A 87 3.13 -23.28 3.79
C GLY A 87 3.80 -22.08 3.12
N HIS A 88 3.26 -20.87 3.27
CA HIS A 88 3.83 -19.63 2.74
C HIS A 88 4.91 -19.08 3.68
N GLU A 89 6.08 -18.77 3.13
CA GLU A 89 7.18 -18.16 3.88
C GLU A 89 7.02 -16.64 3.93
N ILE A 90 6.96 -16.10 5.14
CA ILE A 90 7.04 -14.66 5.40
C ILE A 90 8.49 -14.31 5.65
N LYS A 91 9.07 -13.49 4.78
CA LYS A 91 10.47 -13.05 4.87
C LYS A 91 10.69 -11.63 4.38
N ASP A 92 11.82 -11.09 4.80
CA ASP A 92 12.35 -9.81 4.38
C ASP A 92 13.39 -9.98 3.26
N VAL A 93 13.76 -8.87 2.61
CA VAL A 93 14.82 -8.85 1.60
C VAL A 93 16.17 -9.23 2.21
N ALA A 94 16.43 -8.76 3.44
CA ALA A 94 17.61 -9.10 4.22
C ALA A 94 17.19 -9.69 5.56
N ARG A 95 18.03 -10.54 6.15
CA ARG A 95 17.71 -11.21 7.40
C ARG A 95 18.03 -10.29 8.59
N TYR A 96 17.04 -10.12 9.46
CA TYR A 96 17.17 -9.44 10.74
C TYR A 96 16.63 -10.38 11.82
N SER A 97 17.36 -10.54 12.94
CA SER A 97 16.85 -11.32 14.07
C SER A 97 15.71 -10.59 14.75
N GLU A 98 15.91 -9.29 15.00
CA GLU A 98 14.95 -8.44 15.68
C GLU A 98 15.02 -7.03 15.12
N LEU A 99 13.89 -6.32 15.15
CA LEU A 99 13.79 -4.92 14.77
C LEU A 99 12.91 -4.14 15.76
N THR A 100 13.29 -2.92 16.08
CA THR A 100 12.39 -1.93 16.69
C THR A 100 11.28 -1.55 15.70
N LEU A 101 10.20 -0.92 16.15
CA LEU A 101 9.17 -0.40 15.22
C LEU A 101 9.74 0.56 14.16
N THR A 102 10.68 1.42 14.54
CA THR A 102 11.42 2.27 13.60
C THR A 102 12.20 1.43 12.59
N GLY A 103 12.89 0.38 13.06
CA GLY A 103 13.61 -0.56 12.22
C GLY A 103 12.70 -1.29 11.23
N VAL A 104 11.50 -1.68 11.66
CA VAL A 104 10.49 -2.32 10.81
C VAL A 104 10.11 -1.43 9.62
N LEU A 105 9.85 -0.14 9.85
CA LEU A 105 9.54 0.79 8.76
C LEU A 105 10.78 1.14 7.92
N GLN A 106 11.93 1.39 8.56
CA GLN A 106 13.18 1.73 7.88
C GLN A 106 13.66 0.63 6.95
N LYS A 107 13.53 -0.63 7.36
CA LYS A 107 13.92 -1.81 6.56
C LYS A 107 12.77 -2.36 5.73
N SER A 108 11.58 -1.76 5.86
CA SER A 108 10.35 -2.25 5.25
C SER A 108 10.13 -3.75 5.53
N SER A 109 10.28 -4.17 6.78
CA SER A 109 10.19 -5.57 7.18
C SER A 109 8.77 -6.09 7.02
N ASN A 110 8.58 -7.07 6.13
CA ASN A 110 7.34 -7.83 6.00
C ASN A 110 7.08 -8.64 7.28
N VAL A 111 8.13 -9.27 7.82
CA VAL A 111 8.02 -10.12 9.02
C VAL A 111 7.57 -9.28 10.22
N GLY A 112 8.19 -8.11 10.43
CA GLY A 112 7.85 -7.21 11.53
C GLY A 112 6.44 -6.63 11.43
N VAL A 113 6.01 -6.24 10.22
CA VAL A 113 4.64 -5.74 10.00
C VAL A 113 3.61 -6.85 10.23
N PHE A 114 3.89 -8.06 9.76
CA PHE A 114 3.01 -9.20 10.00
C PHE A 114 2.94 -9.49 11.52
N GLN A 115 4.07 -9.52 12.21
CA GLN A 115 4.15 -9.75 13.66
C GLN A 115 3.38 -8.69 14.46
N ALA A 116 3.40 -7.42 14.02
CA ALA A 116 2.64 -6.34 14.63
C ALA A 116 1.12 -6.42 14.35
N GLY A 117 0.68 -7.25 13.38
CA GLY A 117 -0.64 -7.16 12.76
C GLY A 117 -1.48 -8.44 12.69
N VAL A 118 -1.15 -9.53 13.41
CA VAL A 118 -1.88 -10.79 13.24
C VAL A 118 -3.28 -10.77 13.87
N SER A 119 -4.25 -11.22 13.06
CA SER A 119 -5.69 -11.46 13.29
C SER A 119 -6.62 -10.27 13.07
N ASP A 120 -6.63 -9.25 13.93
CA ASP A 120 -7.67 -8.19 13.87
C ASP A 120 -7.23 -6.92 13.12
N ALA A 121 -5.93 -6.78 12.84
CA ALA A 121 -5.38 -5.56 12.26
C ALA A 121 -5.71 -5.44 10.76
N VAL A 122 -5.82 -6.54 10.02
CA VAL A 122 -6.07 -6.52 8.56
C VAL A 122 -7.45 -5.95 8.23
N LEU A 123 -8.49 -6.35 8.96
CA LEU A 123 -9.83 -5.77 8.80
C LEU A 123 -9.85 -4.29 9.16
N SER A 124 -9.12 -3.88 10.20
CA SER A 124 -9.04 -2.46 10.56
C SER A 124 -8.17 -1.62 9.63
N VAL A 125 -7.10 -2.17 9.07
CA VAL A 125 -6.28 -1.50 8.06
C VAL A 125 -7.10 -1.35 6.78
N SER A 126 -7.87 -2.37 6.40
CA SER A 126 -8.80 -2.29 5.28
C SER A 126 -9.87 -1.22 5.53
N ARG A 127 -10.43 -1.17 6.75
CA ARG A 127 -11.40 -0.15 7.16
C ARG A 127 -10.79 1.25 7.18
N TYR A 128 -9.57 1.41 7.71
CA TYR A 128 -8.85 2.67 7.73
C TYR A 128 -8.49 3.14 6.32
N LEU A 129 -8.01 2.25 5.45
CA LEU A 129 -7.73 2.53 4.04
C LEU A 129 -9.00 2.96 3.30
N LEU A 130 -10.12 2.27 3.53
CA LEU A 130 -11.41 2.63 2.95
C LEU A 130 -11.91 3.98 3.48
N THR A 131 -11.83 4.24 4.78
CA THR A 131 -12.21 5.53 5.36
C THR A 131 -11.29 6.66 4.86
N PHE A 132 -9.99 6.41 4.76
CA PHE A 132 -9.02 7.36 4.22
C PHE A 132 -9.29 7.66 2.75
N TRP A 133 -9.58 6.65 1.94
CA TRP A 133 -9.84 6.78 0.51
C TRP A 133 -11.21 7.39 0.20
N THR A 134 -12.24 7.05 0.96
CA THR A 134 -13.63 7.45 0.67
C THR A 134 -14.10 8.67 1.46
N GLY A 135 -13.39 9.05 2.53
CA GLY A 135 -13.80 10.11 3.46
C GLY A 135 -15.11 9.82 4.21
N LYS A 136 -15.63 8.58 4.15
CA LYS A 136 -16.92 8.19 4.74
C LYS A 136 -16.74 7.03 5.71
N SER A 137 -17.29 7.16 6.91
CA SER A 137 -17.25 6.12 7.94
C SER A 137 -18.37 5.08 7.81
N ASP A 138 -19.45 5.37 7.08
CA ASP A 138 -20.77 4.75 7.35
C ASP A 138 -21.47 4.04 6.17
N GLN A 139 -20.82 3.78 5.03
CA GLN A 139 -21.49 3.07 3.90
C GLN A 139 -20.83 1.74 3.58
N PHE A 140 -21.19 0.72 4.36
CA PHE A 140 -20.75 -0.67 4.24
C PHE A 140 -21.58 -1.52 3.24
N GLY A 141 -22.25 -0.89 2.27
CA GLY A 141 -23.10 -1.59 1.30
C GLY A 141 -22.73 -1.24 -0.13
N GLY A 142 -21.67 -1.85 -0.69
CA GLY A 142 -21.50 -1.81 -2.15
C GLY A 142 -20.11 -2.03 -2.73
N TRP A 143 -19.03 -2.00 -1.94
CA TRP A 143 -17.68 -2.24 -2.45
C TRP A 143 -17.10 -3.54 -1.89
N SER A 144 -16.89 -4.46 -2.82
CA SER A 144 -16.69 -5.89 -2.65
C SER A 144 -15.54 -6.27 -1.72
N GLU A 145 -15.74 -7.39 -1.02
CA GLU A 145 -14.78 -8.24 -0.29
C GLU A 145 -13.41 -8.46 -0.98
N ASN A 146 -13.27 -8.07 -2.25
CA ASN A 146 -12.10 -8.27 -3.10
C ASN A 146 -10.84 -7.51 -2.63
N ALA A 147 -10.93 -6.29 -2.07
CA ALA A 147 -9.74 -5.56 -1.64
C ALA A 147 -9.07 -6.21 -0.40
N VAL A 148 -9.88 -6.74 0.51
CA VAL A 148 -9.43 -7.46 1.72
C VAL A 148 -8.89 -8.84 1.35
N ALA A 149 -9.60 -9.56 0.47
CA ALA A 149 -9.17 -10.85 -0.04
C ALA A 149 -7.84 -10.77 -0.83
N TYR A 150 -7.56 -9.63 -1.45
CA TYR A 150 -6.35 -9.43 -2.27
C TYR A 150 -5.10 -9.14 -1.43
N ILE A 151 -5.21 -8.31 -0.38
CA ILE A 151 -4.11 -8.11 0.60
C ILE A 151 -3.77 -9.43 1.30
N LEU A 152 -4.78 -10.25 1.60
CA LEU A 152 -4.60 -11.57 2.20
C LEU A 152 -3.99 -12.56 1.20
N LYS A 153 -4.51 -12.71 -0.03
CA LYS A 153 -4.00 -13.70 -1.00
C LYS A 153 -2.51 -13.56 -1.32
N ASN A 154 -1.98 -12.34 -1.35
CA ASN A 154 -0.62 -12.10 -1.87
C ASN A 154 0.43 -11.75 -0.81
N ASN A 155 0.07 -11.58 0.47
CA ASN A 155 1.01 -11.42 1.60
C ASN A 155 1.02 -12.61 2.58
N GLY A 156 0.67 -13.82 2.09
CA GLY A 156 0.72 -15.07 2.87
C GLY A 156 -0.62 -15.63 3.34
N GLY A 157 -1.72 -15.32 2.65
CA GLY A 157 -3.06 -15.78 3.00
C GLY A 157 -3.28 -17.25 2.76
N LEU A 158 -3.35 -18.00 3.86
CA LEU A 158 -4.51 -18.80 4.23
C LEU A 158 -5.59 -18.91 3.12
N THR A 159 -5.63 -20.06 2.46
CA THR A 159 -6.90 -20.74 2.18
C THR A 159 -7.54 -21.20 3.48
#